data_AF-A0A9E0QL81-F1
#
_entry.id   AF-A0A9E0QL81-F1
#
_cell.length_a   1.000
_cell.length_b   1.000
_cell.length_c   1.000
_cell.angle_alpha   90.00
_cell.angle_beta   90.00
_cell.angle_gamma   90.00
#
_symmetry.space_group_name_H-M   'P 1'
#
loop_
_entity.id
_entity.type
_entity.pdbx_description
1 polymer ?
#
loop_
_entity_poly.entity_id
_entity_poly.type
_entity_poly.pdbx_seq_one_letter_code
_entity_poly.pdbx_strand_id
1 'polypeptide(L)'
;MMIRNTLILVLNDLAIAFKNKTFFLILFIPLFVFVTLNLVDQTNAESNAVQIGMVQGHNYAPAFIASVKASPKCLEVTWLKSEEEGAKLLKERAIDGVLSVNQKAPNALELLVLKKESLHTIAIVQTFTALQKIAEGSPPDWIGDIKSLHKGDVQKEALPTWVLMLILLIGFIILPVQVAEEKEKKLLLALLQTPIHEIQWLISKLILGMVLIMTAVLFLHLLGQFGPVHVLDYLLFISVGSFCFSAYGI
;
A
#
# COMPACT_ATOMS: atom_id res chain seq x y z
N MET A 1 -22.06 -15.67 34.94
CA MET A 1 -21.21 -14.79 35.78
C MET A 1 -19.81 -14.59 35.17
N MET A 2 -19.12 -15.67 34.75
CA MET A 2 -17.78 -15.59 34.12
C MET A 2 -17.71 -14.69 32.88
N ILE A 3 -18.59 -14.87 31.89
CA ILE A 3 -18.60 -14.07 30.65
C ILE A 3 -18.75 -12.57 30.92
N ARG A 4 -19.61 -12.20 31.88
CA ARG A 4 -19.84 -10.80 32.26
C ARG A 4 -18.57 -10.17 32.83
N ASN A 5 -17.87 -10.88 33.71
CA ASN A 5 -16.65 -10.38 34.34
C ASN A 5 -15.53 -10.23 33.31
N THR A 6 -15.36 -11.21 32.42
CA THR A 6 -14.39 -11.11 31.31
C THR A 6 -14.70 -9.92 30.41
N LEU A 7 -15.97 -9.69 30.05
CA LEU A 7 -16.35 -8.54 29.22
C LEU A 7 -16.05 -7.20 29.92
N ILE A 8 -16.33 -7.11 31.22
CA ILE A 8 -16.01 -5.91 32.01
C ILE A 8 -14.50 -5.63 31.99
N LEU A 9 -13.67 -6.66 32.14
CA LEU A 9 -12.22 -6.53 32.06
C LEU A 9 -11.76 -6.09 30.67
N VAL A 10 -12.29 -6.70 29.61
CA VAL A 10 -11.96 -6.31 28.22
C VAL A 10 -12.31 -4.85 27.96
N LEU A 11 -13.49 -4.41 28.38
CA LEU A 11 -13.93 -3.02 28.20
C LEU A 11 -13.08 -2.04 29.03
N ASN A 12 -12.73 -2.42 30.26
CA ASN A 12 -11.83 -1.64 31.09
C ASN A 12 -10.44 -1.51 30.46
N ASP A 13 -9.87 -2.61 30.00
CA ASP A 13 -8.56 -2.66 29.34
C ASP A 13 -8.55 -1.82 28.07
N LEU A 14 -9.63 -1.89 27.28
CA LEU A 14 -9.78 -1.07 26.09
C LEU A 14 -9.88 0.42 26.45
N ALA A 15 -10.66 0.78 27.47
CA ALA A 15 -10.77 2.15 27.96
C ALA A 15 -9.41 2.69 28.45
N ILE A 16 -8.62 1.86 29.13
CA ILE A 16 -7.26 2.20 29.55
C ILE A 16 -6.35 2.38 28.33
N ALA A 17 -6.42 1.49 27.33
CA ALA A 17 -5.63 1.59 26.11
C ALA A 17 -5.90 2.89 25.33
N PHE A 18 -7.17 3.35 25.31
CA PHE A 18 -7.53 4.67 24.77
C PHE A 18 -6.98 5.81 25.63
N LYS A 19 -7.14 5.74 26.96
CA LYS A 19 -6.70 6.79 27.89
C LYS A 19 -5.18 6.97 27.92
N ASN A 20 -4.43 5.87 27.90
CA ASN A 20 -2.96 5.86 27.99
C ASN A 20 -2.27 6.12 26.65
N LYS A 21 -3.02 6.50 25.60
CA LYS A 21 -2.51 6.73 24.25
C LYS A 21 -1.83 5.53 23.59
N THR A 22 -1.86 4.34 24.20
CA THR A 22 -1.38 3.10 23.60
C THR A 22 -2.09 2.83 22.27
N PHE A 23 -3.38 3.14 22.21
CA PHE A 23 -4.15 3.05 20.97
C PHE A 23 -3.62 3.98 19.86
N PHE A 24 -3.24 5.22 20.20
CA PHE A 24 -2.63 6.14 19.24
C PHE A 24 -1.27 5.65 18.76
N LEU A 25 -0.45 5.09 19.65
CA LEU A 25 0.85 4.52 19.28
C LEU A 25 0.68 3.38 18.27
N ILE A 26 -0.26 2.47 18.53
CA ILE A 26 -0.58 1.34 17.64
C ILE A 26 -1.04 1.82 16.27
N LEU A 27 -1.85 2.89 16.19
CA LEU A 27 -2.28 3.46 14.92
C LEU A 27 -1.19 4.26 14.19
N PHE A 28 -0.27 4.87 14.95
CA PHE A 28 0.81 5.66 14.36
C PHE A 28 1.79 4.79 13.56
N ILE A 29 1.99 3.53 13.94
CA ILE A 29 2.91 2.63 13.25
C ILE A 29 2.46 2.32 11.81
N PRO A 30 1.23 1.80 11.55
CA PRO A 30 0.72 1.65 10.18
C PRO A 30 0.75 2.96 9.37
N LEU A 31 0.46 4.09 10.02
CA LEU A 31 0.51 5.41 9.36
C LEU A 31 1.94 5.76 8.93
N PHE A 32 2.91 5.62 9.82
CA PHE A 32 4.32 5.89 9.54
C PHE A 32 4.83 5.01 8.39
N VAL A 33 4.48 3.73 8.42
CA VAL A 33 4.80 2.77 7.37
C VAL A 33 4.24 3.23 6.03
N PHE A 34 2.95 3.55 5.98
CA PHE A 34 2.28 4.01 4.77
C PHE A 34 2.90 5.29 4.21
N VAL A 35 3.21 6.26 5.07
CA VAL A 35 3.86 7.51 4.67
C VAL A 35 5.26 7.25 4.11
N THR A 36 6.04 6.38 4.76
CA THR A 36 7.39 6.04 4.31
C THR A 36 7.39 5.36 2.95
N LEU A 37 6.48 4.41 2.72
CA LEU A 37 6.36 3.75 1.41
C LEU A 37 5.95 4.74 0.31
N ASN A 38 5.01 5.64 0.58
CA ASN A 38 4.61 6.67 -0.38
C ASN A 38 5.74 7.66 -0.69
N LEU A 39 6.54 8.04 0.30
CA LEU A 39 7.68 8.95 0.10
C LEU A 39 8.77 8.31 -0.77
N VAL A 40 9.09 7.04 -0.53
CA VAL A 40 10.08 6.29 -1.33
C VAL A 40 9.64 6.15 -2.79
N ASP A 41 8.34 5.95 -3.04
CA ASP A 41 7.78 5.92 -4.39
C ASP A 41 7.88 7.30 -5.09
N GLN A 42 7.75 8.40 -4.35
CA GLN A 42 7.80 9.77 -4.91
C GLN A 42 9.23 10.26 -5.22
N THR A 43 10.25 9.83 -4.48
CA THR A 43 11.64 10.31 -4.65
C THR A 43 12.30 9.90 -5.97
N ASN A 44 11.70 8.98 -6.74
CA ASN A 44 12.18 8.65 -8.08
C ASN A 44 11.62 9.60 -9.17
N ALA A 45 10.99 10.72 -8.79
CA ALA A 45 10.41 11.71 -9.70
C ALA A 45 11.28 12.97 -9.89
N GLU A 46 12.60 12.82 -9.92
CA GLU A 46 13.50 13.91 -10.29
C GLU A 46 13.51 14.11 -11.81
N SER A 47 12.69 15.06 -12.28
CA SER A 47 12.95 16.08 -13.31
C SER A 47 14.01 15.80 -14.41
N ASN A 48 13.99 14.63 -15.03
CA ASN A 48 14.67 14.38 -16.31
C ASN A 48 13.65 14.33 -17.45
N ALA A 49 14.10 14.60 -18.68
CA ALA A 49 13.27 14.50 -19.87
C ALA A 49 12.60 13.12 -19.91
N VAL A 50 11.31 13.09 -20.22
CA VAL A 50 10.51 11.85 -20.19
C VAL A 50 11.07 10.87 -21.22
N GLN A 51 11.55 9.71 -20.78
CA GLN A 51 12.13 8.69 -21.66
C GLN A 51 11.04 7.74 -22.15
N ILE A 52 10.75 7.79 -23.44
CA ILE A 52 9.67 6.99 -24.06
C ILE A 52 10.27 5.98 -25.03
N GLY A 53 9.90 4.72 -24.84
CA GLY A 53 10.14 3.64 -25.79
C GLY A 53 9.09 3.63 -26.91
N MET A 54 9.52 3.56 -28.16
CA MET A 54 8.64 3.37 -29.32
C MET A 54 8.99 2.09 -30.06
N VAL A 55 8.02 1.21 -30.29
CA VAL A 55 8.23 -0.06 -31.00
C VAL A 55 8.45 0.20 -32.50
N GLN A 56 9.53 -0.35 -33.06
CA GLN A 56 9.88 -0.30 -34.48
C GLN A 56 8.89 -1.11 -35.32
N GLY A 57 8.59 -0.62 -36.53
CA GLY A 57 7.66 -1.29 -37.46
C GLY A 57 6.18 -0.96 -37.24
N HIS A 58 5.85 -0.04 -36.35
CA HIS A 58 4.51 0.52 -36.18
C HIS A 58 4.32 1.84 -36.92
N ASN A 59 3.11 2.04 -37.47
CA ASN A 59 2.79 3.23 -38.26
C ASN A 59 2.26 4.34 -37.34
N TYR A 60 3.16 5.12 -36.76
CA TYR A 60 2.79 6.29 -35.94
C TYR A 60 2.36 7.46 -36.84
N ALA A 61 1.43 8.29 -36.36
CA ALA A 61 1.00 9.48 -37.09
C ALA A 61 2.21 10.39 -37.40
N PRO A 62 2.34 10.92 -38.64
CA PRO A 62 3.46 11.80 -38.99
C PRO A 62 3.57 13.06 -38.11
N ALA A 63 2.43 13.61 -37.69
CA ALA A 63 2.34 14.75 -36.79
C ALA A 63 2.90 14.44 -35.39
N PHE A 64 2.68 13.22 -34.89
CA PHE A 64 3.25 12.73 -33.64
C PHE A 64 4.78 12.67 -33.73
N ILE A 65 5.33 12.00 -34.76
CA ILE A 65 6.79 11.87 -34.94
C ILE A 65 7.44 13.27 -35.07
N ALA A 66 6.81 14.19 -35.81
CA ALA A 66 7.31 15.55 -35.97
C ALA A 66 7.35 16.33 -34.64
N SER A 67 6.31 16.19 -33.81
CA SER A 67 6.19 16.89 -32.52
C SER A 67 7.20 16.40 -31.50
N VAL A 68 7.44 15.09 -31.47
CA VAL A 68 8.43 14.48 -30.58
C VAL A 68 9.86 14.85 -31.00
N LYS A 69 10.16 14.85 -32.30
CA LYS A 69 11.46 15.34 -32.81
C LYS A 69 11.69 16.83 -32.56
N ALA A 70 10.63 17.64 -32.55
CA ALA A 70 10.70 19.08 -32.30
C ALA A 70 10.94 19.45 -30.83
N SER A 71 10.77 18.50 -29.89
CA SER A 71 10.83 18.76 -28.44
C SER A 71 11.82 17.86 -27.68
N PRO A 72 13.12 17.84 -28.05
CA PRO A 72 14.12 16.97 -27.42
C PRO A 72 14.43 17.32 -25.96
N LYS A 73 14.02 18.51 -25.49
CA LYS A 73 14.18 18.92 -24.08
C LYS A 73 13.12 18.31 -23.15
N CYS A 74 12.01 17.84 -23.70
CA CYS A 74 10.88 17.32 -22.92
C CYS A 74 10.74 15.80 -23.07
N LEU A 75 11.18 15.23 -24.19
CA LEU A 75 11.06 13.81 -24.51
C LEU A 75 12.34 13.26 -25.13
N GLU A 76 12.78 12.12 -24.62
CA GLU A 76 13.86 11.32 -25.20
C GLU A 76 13.25 10.01 -25.72
N VAL A 77 13.46 9.69 -27.00
CA VAL A 77 12.84 8.52 -27.64
C VAL A 77 13.86 7.42 -27.89
N THR A 78 13.55 6.23 -27.37
CA THR A 78 14.31 5.01 -27.63
C THR A 78 13.49 4.09 -28.54
N TRP A 79 14.07 3.68 -29.67
CA TRP A 79 13.40 2.76 -30.60
C TRP A 79 13.63 1.30 -30.18
N LEU A 80 12.54 0.59 -29.90
CA LEU A 80 12.52 -0.78 -29.39
C LEU A 80 12.21 -1.79 -30.49
N LYS A 81 12.76 -2.99 -30.44
CA LYS A 81 12.51 -4.03 -31.45
C LYS A 81 11.20 -4.77 -31.22
N SER A 82 10.73 -4.85 -29.97
CA SER A 82 9.43 -5.44 -29.62
C SER A 82 8.84 -4.81 -28.35
N GLU A 83 7.54 -5.05 -28.12
CA GLU A 83 6.87 -4.68 -26.86
C GLU A 83 7.49 -5.39 -25.64
N GLU A 84 8.03 -6.61 -25.81
CA GLU A 84 8.67 -7.35 -24.70
C GLU A 84 9.99 -6.72 -24.27
N GLU A 85 10.76 -6.20 -25.22
CA GLU A 85 11.97 -5.41 -24.92
C GLU A 85 11.59 -4.12 -24.16
N GLY A 86 10.51 -3.46 -24.57
CA GLY A 86 9.95 -2.32 -23.85
C GLY A 86 9.52 -2.65 -22.42
N ALA A 87 8.83 -3.77 -22.22
CA ALA A 87 8.44 -4.24 -20.89
C ALA A 87 9.65 -4.52 -19.99
N LYS A 88 10.75 -5.03 -20.56
CA LYS A 88 11.99 -5.28 -19.82
C LYS A 88 12.66 -3.96 -19.39
N LEU A 89 12.80 -3.01 -20.31
CA LEU A 89 13.41 -1.71 -19.99
C LEU A 89 12.56 -0.87 -19.02
N LEU A 90 11.22 -1.00 -19.08
CA LEU A 90 10.32 -0.44 -18.07
C LEU A 90 10.59 -1.03 -16.68
N LYS A 91 10.80 -2.35 -16.56
CA LYS A 91 11.15 -2.99 -15.28
C LYS A 91 12.51 -2.56 -14.76
N GLU A 92 13.47 -2.36 -15.66
CA GLU A 92 14.81 -1.89 -15.35
C GLU A 92 14.85 -0.37 -15.05
N ARG A 93 13.71 0.33 -15.16
CA ARG A 93 13.57 1.79 -15.01
C ARG A 93 14.47 2.58 -15.96
N ALA A 94 14.81 2.00 -17.11
CA ALA A 94 15.60 2.62 -18.16
C ALA A 94 14.76 3.46 -19.13
N ILE A 95 13.43 3.37 -19.05
CA ILE A 95 12.45 4.19 -19.76
C ILE A 95 11.22 4.39 -18.86
N ASP A 96 10.48 5.48 -19.06
CA ASP A 96 9.33 5.87 -18.25
C ASP A 96 7.98 5.36 -18.81
N GLY A 97 7.92 5.10 -20.12
CA GLY A 97 6.74 4.61 -20.82
C GLY A 97 7.09 3.94 -22.14
N VAL A 98 6.24 3.01 -22.59
CA VAL A 98 6.33 2.42 -23.93
C VAL A 98 5.05 2.75 -24.68
N LEU A 99 5.17 3.32 -25.86
CA LEU A 99 4.05 3.57 -26.75
C LEU A 99 3.95 2.46 -27.78
N SER A 100 2.74 1.92 -27.94
CA SER A 100 2.37 1.02 -29.02
C SER A 100 1.05 1.45 -29.67
N VAL A 101 0.70 0.83 -30.79
CA VAL A 101 -0.52 1.16 -31.52
C VAL A 101 -1.69 0.42 -30.88
N ASN A 102 -2.78 1.13 -30.60
CA ASN A 102 -3.95 0.51 -30.02
C ASN A 102 -4.63 -0.41 -31.05
N GLN A 103 -4.63 -1.71 -30.78
CA GLN A 103 -5.25 -2.72 -31.67
C GLN A 103 -6.78 -2.53 -31.84
N LYS A 104 -7.44 -1.83 -30.92
CA LYS A 104 -8.89 -1.55 -30.95
C LYS A 104 -9.23 -0.23 -31.64
N ALA A 105 -8.28 0.70 -31.71
CA ALA A 105 -8.47 2.03 -32.28
C ALA A 105 -7.19 2.43 -33.03
N PRO A 106 -7.08 2.18 -34.34
CA PRO A 106 -5.83 2.35 -35.10
C PRO A 106 -5.30 3.79 -35.16
N ASN A 107 -6.12 4.78 -34.78
CA ASN A 107 -5.72 6.19 -34.70
C ASN A 107 -5.29 6.62 -33.29
N ALA A 108 -5.34 5.73 -32.30
CA ALA A 108 -4.97 6.00 -30.92
C ALA A 108 -3.76 5.15 -30.50
N LEU A 109 -2.91 5.73 -29.66
CA LEU A 109 -1.76 5.07 -29.06
C LEU A 109 -2.16 4.44 -27.73
N GLU A 110 -1.54 3.31 -27.43
CA GLU A 110 -1.61 2.65 -26.14
C GLU A 110 -0.30 2.93 -25.39
N LEU A 111 -0.41 3.49 -24.19
CA LEU A 111 0.72 3.77 -23.33
C LEU A 111 0.86 2.66 -22.28
N LEU A 112 1.95 1.91 -22.36
CA LEU A 112 2.36 0.97 -21.33
C LEU A 112 3.29 1.69 -20.34
N VAL A 113 2.86 1.82 -19.09
CA VAL A 113 3.62 2.43 -18.00
C VAL A 113 3.89 1.42 -16.90
N LEU A 114 4.83 1.74 -16.00
CA LEU A 114 5.07 0.92 -14.82
C LEU A 114 3.84 0.86 -13.89
N LYS A 115 3.25 2.02 -13.56
CA LYS A 115 2.08 2.19 -12.66
C LYS A 115 1.15 3.28 -13.19
N LYS A 116 -0.11 2.94 -13.47
CA LYS A 116 -1.10 3.82 -14.11
C LYS A 116 -1.40 5.11 -13.33
N GLU A 117 -1.40 5.05 -12.01
CA GLU A 117 -1.73 6.17 -11.12
C GLU A 117 -0.49 6.92 -10.60
N SER A 118 0.68 6.70 -11.22
CA SER A 118 1.90 7.42 -10.83
C SER A 118 1.88 8.87 -11.33
N LEU A 119 2.49 9.78 -10.56
CA LEU A 119 2.74 11.17 -10.99
C LEU A 119 3.51 11.20 -12.33
N HIS A 120 4.39 10.23 -12.54
CA HIS A 120 5.10 10.00 -13.80
C HIS A 120 4.16 9.75 -14.98
N THR A 121 3.16 8.89 -14.81
CA THR A 121 2.16 8.64 -15.86
C THR A 121 1.34 9.89 -16.16
N ILE A 122 0.98 10.66 -15.13
CA ILE A 122 0.28 11.94 -15.30
C ILE A 122 1.15 12.94 -16.08
N ALA A 123 2.45 13.04 -15.74
CA ALA A 123 3.39 13.91 -16.43
C ALA A 123 3.58 13.51 -17.90
N ILE A 124 3.67 12.21 -18.18
CA ILE A 124 3.72 11.68 -19.56
C ILE A 124 2.48 12.12 -20.34
N VAL A 125 1.28 11.84 -19.81
CA VAL A 125 0.01 12.18 -20.47
C VAL A 125 -0.10 13.69 -20.71
N GLN A 126 0.20 14.51 -19.71
CA GLN A 126 0.17 15.97 -19.85
C GLN A 126 1.16 16.49 -20.89
N THR A 127 2.36 15.91 -20.96
CA THR A 127 3.37 16.26 -21.96
C THR A 127 2.87 15.94 -23.37
N PHE A 128 2.26 14.77 -23.57
CA PHE A 128 1.70 14.39 -24.87
C PHE A 128 0.48 15.21 -25.25
N THR A 129 -0.44 15.50 -24.33
CA THR A 129 -1.58 16.39 -24.59
C THR A 129 -1.11 17.80 -24.96
N ALA A 130 -0.07 18.32 -24.30
CA ALA A 130 0.51 19.62 -24.65
C ALA A 130 1.12 19.63 -26.05
N LEU A 131 1.87 18.59 -26.42
CA LEU A 131 2.41 18.45 -27.78
C LEU A 131 1.34 18.33 -28.84
N GLN A 132 0.30 17.54 -28.58
CA GLN A 132 -0.83 17.40 -29.48
C GLN A 132 -1.54 18.72 -29.71
N LYS A 133 -1.74 19.50 -28.63
CA LYS A 133 -2.38 20.81 -28.72
C LYS A 133 -1.61 21.78 -29.62
N ILE A 134 -0.28 21.70 -29.59
CA ILE A 134 0.61 22.51 -30.42
C ILE A 134 0.57 22.03 -31.89
N ALA A 135 0.50 20.72 -32.11
CA ALA A 135 0.63 20.11 -33.44
C ALA A 135 -0.68 20.10 -34.24
N GLU A 136 -1.79 19.77 -33.58
CA GLU A 136 -3.08 19.48 -34.23
C GLU A 136 -4.27 20.25 -33.61
N GLY A 137 -4.02 21.08 -32.59
CA GLY A 137 -5.05 21.94 -31.98
C GLY A 137 -5.87 21.26 -30.88
N SER A 138 -7.07 20.76 -31.18
CA SER A 138 -7.90 20.04 -30.19
C SER A 138 -8.57 18.76 -30.74
N PRO A 139 -7.82 17.83 -31.34
CA PRO A 139 -8.35 16.50 -31.67
C PRO A 139 -8.51 15.62 -30.42
N PRO A 140 -9.17 14.45 -30.52
CA PRO A 140 -9.15 13.43 -29.46
C PRO A 140 -7.72 13.02 -29.12
N ASP A 141 -7.45 12.80 -27.82
CA ASP A 141 -6.10 12.56 -27.29
C ASP A 141 -5.36 11.44 -28.04
N TRP A 142 -4.07 11.66 -28.34
CA TRP A 142 -3.22 10.67 -28.97
C TRP A 142 -3.10 9.39 -28.12
N ILE A 143 -3.16 9.48 -26.79
CA ILE A 143 -3.13 8.32 -25.89
C ILE A 143 -4.57 7.90 -25.61
N GLY A 144 -5.00 6.79 -26.22
CA GLY A 144 -6.37 6.28 -26.08
C GLY A 144 -6.54 5.21 -24.99
N ASP A 145 -5.46 4.54 -24.58
CA ASP A 145 -5.49 3.60 -23.44
C ASP A 145 -4.16 3.62 -22.68
N ILE A 146 -4.22 3.36 -21.38
CA ILE A 146 -3.05 3.27 -20.50
C ILE A 146 -3.08 1.90 -19.81
N LYS A 147 -2.12 1.05 -20.17
CA LYS A 147 -1.85 -0.24 -19.54
C LYS A 147 -0.72 -0.10 -18.51
N SER A 148 -0.85 -0.76 -17.37
CA SER A 148 0.24 -0.84 -16.39
C SER A 148 0.90 -2.23 -16.41
N LEU A 149 2.23 -2.24 -16.31
CA LEU A 149 2.99 -3.49 -16.19
C LEU A 149 2.85 -4.10 -14.79
N HIS A 150 2.83 -3.26 -13.75
CA HIS A 150 2.47 -3.70 -12.41
C HIS A 150 0.96 -3.56 -12.22
N LYS A 151 0.30 -4.70 -11.95
CA LYS A 151 -1.07 -4.75 -11.41
C LYS A 151 -1.11 -4.68 -9.87
N GLY A 152 0.05 -4.56 -9.23
CA GLY A 152 0.19 -4.46 -7.78
C GLY A 152 1.05 -3.26 -7.44
N ASP A 153 0.55 -2.42 -6.54
CA ASP A 153 1.36 -1.40 -5.90
C ASP A 153 2.52 -2.08 -5.15
N VAL A 154 3.73 -1.51 -5.12
CA VAL A 154 4.86 -2.03 -4.30
C VAL A 154 4.40 -2.20 -2.84
N GLN A 155 3.48 -1.34 -2.42
CA GLN A 155 2.80 -1.39 -1.13
C GLN A 155 1.98 -2.68 -0.91
N LYS A 156 1.38 -3.25 -1.96
CA LYS A 156 0.61 -4.50 -1.89
C LYS A 156 1.51 -5.72 -1.74
N GLU A 157 2.71 -5.69 -2.34
CA GLU A 157 3.69 -6.77 -2.19
C GLU A 157 4.33 -6.78 -0.79
N ALA A 158 4.51 -5.61 -0.18
CA ALA A 158 5.04 -5.50 1.19
C ALA A 158 3.97 -5.74 2.28
N LEU A 159 2.68 -5.77 1.93
CA LEU A 159 1.57 -5.85 2.88
C LEU A 159 1.63 -7.07 3.82
N PRO A 160 1.92 -8.31 3.37
CA PRO A 160 2.05 -9.46 4.27
C PRO A 160 3.13 -9.27 5.32
N THR A 161 4.27 -8.70 4.92
CA THR A 161 5.39 -8.40 5.82
C THR A 161 5.00 -7.37 6.88
N TRP A 162 4.28 -6.31 6.48
CA TRP A 162 3.82 -5.30 7.43
C TRP A 162 2.76 -5.81 8.39
N VAL A 163 1.83 -6.64 7.91
CA VAL A 163 0.81 -7.28 8.75
C VAL A 163 1.47 -8.20 9.78
N LEU A 164 2.46 -9.00 9.36
CA LEU A 164 3.23 -9.83 10.27
C LEU A 164 3.97 -8.97 11.31
N MET A 165 4.60 -7.88 10.90
CA MET A 165 5.30 -6.98 11.81
C MET A 165 4.36 -6.37 12.86
N LEU A 166 3.14 -5.97 12.47
CA LEU A 166 2.13 -5.47 13.41
C LEU A 166 1.70 -6.53 14.42
N ILE A 167 1.46 -7.76 13.96
CA ILE A 167 1.12 -8.90 14.83
C ILE A 167 2.23 -9.12 15.86
N LEU A 168 3.49 -9.18 15.42
CA LEU A 168 4.64 -9.39 16.29
C LEU A 168 4.85 -8.23 17.27
N LEU A 169 4.70 -6.99 16.82
CA LEU A 169 4.87 -5.81 17.65
C LEU A 169 3.83 -5.76 18.77
N ILE A 170 2.57 -6.00 18.44
CA ILE A 170 1.50 -6.00 19.46
C ILE A 170 1.66 -7.19 20.40
N GLY A 171 1.95 -8.37 19.84
CA GLY A 171 2.14 -9.62 20.61
C GLY A 171 3.35 -9.59 21.53
N PHE A 172 4.53 -9.18 21.06
CA PHE A 172 5.80 -9.32 21.82
C PHE A 172 6.31 -8.05 22.47
N ILE A 173 5.71 -6.90 22.19
CA ILE A 173 6.16 -5.64 22.79
C ILE A 173 5.01 -5.00 23.56
N ILE A 174 3.87 -4.73 22.90
CA ILE A 174 2.79 -3.98 23.55
C ILE A 174 2.13 -4.76 24.70
N LEU A 175 1.73 -6.01 24.46
CA LEU A 175 1.07 -6.81 25.49
C LEU A 175 2.00 -7.12 26.69
N PRO A 176 3.24 -7.60 26.51
CA PRO A 176 4.16 -7.81 27.64
C PRO A 176 4.40 -6.55 28.46
N VAL A 177 4.53 -5.38 27.81
CA VAL A 177 4.71 -4.10 28.51
C VAL A 177 3.47 -3.77 29.35
N GLN A 178 2.26 -3.98 28.82
CA GLN A 178 1.03 -3.78 29.59
C GLN A 178 0.94 -4.73 30.80
N VAL A 179 1.27 -6.01 30.61
CA VAL A 179 1.29 -6.99 31.71
C VAL A 179 2.32 -6.61 32.77
N ALA A 180 3.51 -6.17 32.34
CA ALA A 180 4.54 -5.68 33.24
C ALA A 180 4.10 -4.43 34.03
N GLU A 181 3.45 -3.47 33.37
CA GLU A 181 2.89 -2.29 34.02
C GLU A 181 1.81 -2.65 35.05
N GLU A 182 0.93 -3.60 34.75
CA GLU A 182 -0.11 -4.05 35.67
C GLU A 182 0.48 -4.76 36.89
N LYS A 183 1.54 -5.54 36.68
CA LYS A 183 2.31 -6.15 37.75
C LYS A 183 2.97 -5.09 38.64
N GLU A 184 3.61 -4.09 38.05
CA GLU A 184 4.28 -3.01 38.79
C GLU A 184 3.29 -2.16 39.61
N LYS A 185 2.13 -1.84 39.01
CA LYS A 185 1.04 -1.09 39.67
C LYS A 185 0.26 -1.92 40.69
N LYS A 186 0.66 -3.17 40.94
CA LYS A 186 0.01 -4.13 41.86
C LYS A 186 -1.45 -4.42 41.50
N LEU A 187 -1.85 -4.22 40.25
CA LEU A 187 -3.22 -4.47 39.78
C LEU A 187 -3.54 -5.97 39.77
N LEU A 188 -2.55 -6.82 39.50
CA LEU A 188 -2.67 -8.27 39.62
C LEU A 188 -2.95 -8.71 41.07
N LEU A 189 -2.35 -8.04 42.06
CA LEU A 189 -2.59 -8.32 43.47
C LEU A 189 -3.97 -7.84 43.91
N ALA A 190 -4.39 -6.67 43.43
CA ALA A 190 -5.73 -6.14 43.67
C ALA A 190 -6.81 -7.04 43.07
N LEU A 191 -6.53 -7.70 41.94
CA LEU A 191 -7.41 -8.67 41.30
C LEU A 191 -7.79 -9.83 42.23
N LEU A 192 -6.85 -10.32 43.05
CA LEU A 192 -7.10 -11.38 44.05
C LEU A 192 -8.07 -10.96 45.15
N GLN A 193 -8.29 -9.65 45.36
CA GLN A 193 -9.25 -9.12 46.33
C GLN A 193 -10.66 -8.94 45.73
N THR A 194 -10.82 -9.20 44.42
CA THR A 194 -12.10 -9.10 43.70
C THR A 194 -12.64 -10.49 43.36
N PRO A 195 -13.94 -10.65 43.02
CA PRO A 195 -14.50 -11.94 42.59
C PRO A 195 -14.04 -12.37 41.17
N ILE A 196 -12.98 -11.77 40.64
CA ILE A 196 -12.45 -12.04 39.31
C ILE A 196 -11.32 -13.06 39.43
N HIS A 197 -11.36 -14.08 38.56
CA HIS A 197 -10.38 -15.16 38.55
C HIS A 197 -9.25 -14.90 37.54
N GLU A 198 -8.07 -15.46 37.75
CA GLU A 198 -6.89 -15.31 36.89
C GLU A 198 -7.17 -15.69 35.43
N ILE A 199 -7.93 -16.77 35.20
CA ILE A 199 -8.33 -17.21 33.85
C ILE A 199 -9.16 -16.12 33.13
N GLN A 200 -10.00 -15.39 33.87
CA GLN A 200 -10.82 -14.32 33.27
C GLN A 200 -9.94 -13.13 32.85
N TRP A 201 -8.88 -12.84 33.60
CA TRP A 201 -7.87 -11.84 33.25
C TRP A 201 -7.03 -12.27 32.05
N LEU A 202 -6.56 -13.54 32.00
CA LEU A 202 -5.83 -14.08 30.85
C LEU A 202 -6.66 -13.96 29.55
N ILE A 203 -7.93 -14.38 29.61
CA ILE A 203 -8.84 -14.28 28.46
C ILE A 203 -9.08 -12.81 28.08
N SER A 204 -9.17 -11.88 29.04
CA SER A 204 -9.37 -10.47 28.72
C SER A 204 -8.16 -9.87 27.99
N LYS A 205 -6.94 -10.21 28.42
CA LYS A 205 -5.71 -9.79 27.74
C LYS A 205 -5.57 -10.36 26.34
N LEU A 206 -5.94 -11.63 26.18
CA LEU A 206 -5.95 -12.26 24.87
C LEU A 206 -6.91 -11.55 23.91
N ILE A 207 -8.14 -11.29 24.35
CA ILE A 207 -9.14 -10.58 23.54
C ILE A 207 -8.67 -9.16 23.22
N LEU A 208 -8.07 -8.45 24.19
CA LEU A 208 -7.51 -7.12 23.96
C LEU A 208 -6.44 -7.15 22.85
N GLY A 209 -5.49 -8.08 22.93
CA GLY A 209 -4.45 -8.27 21.92
C GLY A 209 -5.01 -8.50 20.52
N MET A 210 -5.98 -9.42 20.40
CA MET A 210 -6.66 -9.70 19.14
C MET A 210 -7.38 -8.47 18.59
N VAL A 211 -8.10 -7.72 19.43
CA VAL A 211 -8.81 -6.48 19.04
C VAL A 211 -7.82 -5.42 18.55
N LEU A 212 -6.69 -5.23 19.23
CA LEU A 212 -5.66 -4.27 18.84
C LEU A 212 -5.03 -4.64 17.48
N ILE A 213 -4.68 -5.91 17.29
CA ILE A 213 -4.13 -6.41 16.01
C ILE A 213 -5.13 -6.23 14.88
N MET A 214 -6.39 -6.65 15.08
CA MET A 214 -7.44 -6.51 14.07
C MET A 214 -7.67 -5.04 13.70
N THR A 215 -7.66 -4.15 14.69
CA THR A 215 -7.81 -2.71 14.45
C THR A 215 -6.62 -2.14 13.68
N ALA A 216 -5.39 -2.50 14.03
CA ALA A 216 -4.18 -2.03 13.35
C ALA A 216 -4.13 -2.52 11.89
N VAL A 217 -4.46 -3.79 11.65
CA VAL A 217 -4.50 -4.38 10.31
C VAL A 217 -5.62 -3.76 9.47
N LEU A 218 -6.81 -3.56 10.05
CA LEU A 218 -7.91 -2.87 9.38
C LEU A 218 -7.53 -1.44 8.99
N PHE A 219 -6.86 -0.72 9.90
CA PHE A 219 -6.39 0.64 9.63
C PHE A 219 -5.34 0.68 8.52
N LEU A 220 -4.41 -0.29 8.48
CA LEU A 220 -3.45 -0.44 7.39
C LEU A 220 -4.15 -0.65 6.03
N HIS A 221 -5.20 -1.47 5.99
CA HIS A 221 -5.98 -1.69 4.76
C HIS A 221 -6.75 -0.44 4.33
N LEU A 222 -7.30 0.31 5.29
CA LEU A 222 -8.00 1.56 5.02
C LEU A 222 -7.06 2.62 4.43
N LEU A 223 -5.84 2.74 4.97
CA LEU A 223 -4.81 3.64 4.45
C LEU A 223 -4.38 3.25 3.04
N GLY A 224 -4.13 1.96 2.82
CA GLY A 224 -3.65 1.45 1.55
C GLY A 224 -4.71 1.21 0.47
N GLN A 225 -5.99 1.40 0.79
CA GLN A 225 -7.14 1.07 -0.07
C GLN A 225 -7.05 -0.36 -0.66
N PHE A 226 -6.45 -1.29 0.09
CA PHE A 226 -6.24 -2.67 -0.39
C PHE A 226 -7.48 -3.51 -0.15
N GLY A 227 -8.07 -4.05 -1.22
CA GLY A 227 -9.09 -5.08 -1.14
C GLY A 227 -8.47 -6.49 -1.10
N PRO A 228 -8.67 -7.30 -0.04
CA PRO A 228 -8.23 -8.69 -0.04
C PRO A 228 -9.07 -9.51 -1.03
N VAL A 229 -8.40 -10.30 -1.88
CA VAL A 229 -9.07 -11.16 -2.88
C VAL A 229 -9.78 -12.34 -2.22
N HIS A 230 -9.17 -12.91 -1.17
CA HIS A 230 -9.70 -14.01 -0.37
C HIS A 230 -9.94 -13.55 1.06
N VAL A 231 -11.01 -12.78 1.28
CA VAL A 231 -11.31 -12.12 2.56
C VAL A 231 -11.39 -13.10 3.72
N LEU A 232 -12.02 -14.26 3.53
CA LEU A 232 -12.25 -15.25 4.58
C LEU A 232 -10.96 -15.95 5.01
N ASP A 233 -10.16 -16.46 4.07
CA ASP A 233 -8.89 -17.11 4.38
C ASP A 233 -7.95 -16.11 5.06
N TYR A 234 -7.91 -14.88 4.54
CA TYR A 234 -7.12 -13.80 5.09
C TYR A 234 -7.50 -13.45 6.54
N LEU A 235 -8.80 -13.30 6.82
CA LEU A 235 -9.31 -13.07 8.18
C LEU A 235 -8.99 -14.23 9.11
N LEU A 236 -9.06 -15.48 8.62
CA LEU A 236 -8.75 -16.65 9.41
C LEU A 236 -7.26 -16.69 9.79
N PHE A 237 -6.36 -16.40 8.84
CA PHE A 237 -4.93 -16.30 9.12
C PHE A 237 -4.60 -15.19 10.11
N ILE A 238 -5.20 -14.01 9.97
CA ILE A 238 -5.00 -12.92 10.94
C ILE A 238 -5.54 -13.31 12.30
N SER A 239 -6.72 -13.93 12.35
CA SER A 239 -7.33 -14.34 13.63
C SER A 239 -6.46 -15.36 14.35
N VAL A 240 -6.00 -16.41 13.66
CA VAL A 240 -5.12 -17.43 14.23
C VAL A 240 -3.78 -16.84 14.64
N GLY A 241 -3.16 -16.01 13.78
CA GLY A 241 -1.92 -15.32 14.12
C GLY A 241 -2.08 -14.43 15.35
N SER A 242 -3.13 -13.60 15.37
CA SER A 242 -3.42 -12.70 16.49
C SER A 242 -3.62 -13.46 17.80
N PHE A 243 -4.31 -14.61 17.77
CA PHE A 243 -4.48 -15.46 18.93
C PHE A 243 -3.14 -16.03 19.41
N CYS A 244 -2.37 -16.67 18.53
CA CYS A 244 -1.11 -17.33 18.90
C CYS A 244 -0.08 -16.34 19.46
N PHE A 245 0.12 -15.20 18.80
CA PHE A 245 1.11 -14.21 19.21
C PHE A 245 0.65 -13.41 20.44
N SER A 246 -0.65 -13.14 20.58
CA SER A 246 -1.16 -12.51 21.81
C SER A 246 -1.04 -13.47 23.00
N ALA A 247 -1.36 -14.75 22.82
CA ALA A 247 -1.24 -15.77 23.87
C ALA A 247 0.21 -15.96 24.34
N TYR A 248 1.20 -15.90 23.43
CA TYR A 248 2.60 -16.01 23.81
C TYR A 248 3.12 -14.75 24.52
N GLY A 249 2.58 -13.58 24.17
CA GLY A 249 2.98 -12.31 24.77
C GLY A 249 2.50 -12.09 26.21
N ILE A 250 1.46 -12.78 26.62
CA ILE A 250 0.86 -12.70 27.96
C ILE A 250 1.59 -13.67 28.90
#